data_AF-A0A4R7UVK2-F1
#
_entry.id   AF-A0A4R7UVK2-F1
#
_cell.length_a   1.000
_cell.length_b   1.000
_cell.length_c   1.000
_cell.angle_alpha   90.00
_cell.angle_beta   90.00
_cell.angle_gamma   90.00
#
_symmetry.space_group_name_H-M   'P 1'
#
loop_
_entity.id
_entity.type
_entity.pdbx_description
1 polymer ?
#
loop_
_entity_poly.entity_id
_entity_poly.type
_entity_poly.pdbx_seq_one_letter_code
_entity_poly.pdbx_strand_id
1 'polypeptide(L)'
;MTMVGSRTLLVAPGRHGAYPTIGDALGSAPDDGVIAVAAGTYAETFELADRRLTIRAHEGGEVVLDGTGGDWPVLAVSGGSLTLHGLTLRSTAAAVQAEDVELTLERCTLAASQGPAVAVRGCRRFTVARCVVDGAEQGVVVESSSGRIEETTVSNVAGDGVVIGLGADPELRGCVITDCGQRGIYVYQYARPVIEKCDVARTGHEGIAVAQQSRPEVRRCRVHDVGGVGISFAAGCAGAIVECQVENSAPPGILVADGATPTVTEPARRATSSGDTGLDDLLADLDAMVGLPGVKSEVHAVVDEIQVNEWRKRAGLSVGTVSHHLIFAGAPGTGKTTVARTYGQLLKSLGVLTKGQFREVSRRDLVGQYIGHTAEKTSVVFEESLGGVLFIDEAYTLSRQAGSGGDFGQEAIDTLVKLMEDHRDEVAVIVAGYTAEMREFLDANPGLGSRFSKTIEFENYSPDELVQIITRMVNGGDYQLEEDTAPVLRDYFARIADDPNFGNARDARRLFEGVRKVQSQRLRLLGRMPDTAELRTLTAADVLAVTR
;
A
#
# COMPACT_ATOMS: atom_id res chain seq x y z
N MET A 1 -20.04 17.57 -50.73
CA MET A 1 -20.28 17.25 -49.31
C MET A 1 -19.10 17.82 -48.55
N THR A 2 -19.21 19.07 -48.12
CA THR A 2 -18.12 19.86 -47.55
C THR A 2 -17.91 19.43 -46.10
N MET A 3 -16.70 19.00 -45.76
CA MET A 3 -16.29 18.70 -44.38
C MET A 3 -16.47 19.96 -43.53
N VAL A 4 -17.53 20.01 -42.72
CA VAL A 4 -17.76 21.07 -41.74
C VAL A 4 -16.73 20.85 -40.63
N GLY A 5 -15.64 21.61 -40.65
CA GLY A 5 -14.70 21.62 -39.53
C GLY A 5 -15.41 22.12 -38.27
N SER A 6 -15.32 21.38 -37.18
CA SER A 6 -15.87 21.75 -35.87
C SER A 6 -15.44 23.19 -35.52
N ARG A 7 -16.39 24.10 -35.41
CA ARG A 7 -16.13 25.51 -35.11
C ARG A 7 -15.69 25.63 -33.65
N THR A 8 -14.44 26.02 -33.42
CA THR A 8 -13.90 26.27 -32.08
C THR A 8 -14.23 27.69 -31.64
N LEU A 9 -14.92 27.84 -30.51
CA LEU A 9 -15.13 29.11 -29.81
C LEU A 9 -14.14 29.22 -28.66
N LEU A 10 -13.53 30.40 -28.48
CA LEU A 10 -12.60 30.67 -27.39
C LEU A 10 -13.31 31.48 -26.31
N VAL A 11 -13.27 31.01 -25.07
CA VAL A 11 -13.68 31.76 -23.87
C VAL A 11 -12.43 32.29 -23.20
N ALA A 12 -12.33 33.61 -23.07
CA ALA A 12 -11.21 34.27 -22.41
C ALA A 12 -11.63 35.68 -21.96
N PRO A 13 -11.99 35.86 -20.67
CA PRO A 13 -12.40 37.16 -20.14
C PRO A 13 -11.36 38.25 -20.46
N GLY A 14 -11.82 39.36 -21.05
CA GLY A 14 -10.96 40.50 -21.39
C GLY A 14 -10.14 40.37 -22.68
N ARG A 15 -10.20 39.23 -23.40
CA ARG A 15 -9.54 39.08 -24.70
C ARG A 15 -10.45 39.50 -25.84
N HIS A 16 -10.01 40.46 -26.64
CA HIS A 16 -10.77 40.92 -27.81
C HIS A 16 -11.02 39.78 -28.80
N GLY A 17 -12.28 39.57 -29.20
CA GLY A 17 -12.71 38.49 -30.11
C GLY A 17 -12.93 37.12 -29.46
N ALA A 18 -12.75 37.00 -28.14
CA ALA A 18 -13.16 35.83 -27.37
C ALA A 18 -14.51 36.10 -26.67
N TYR A 19 -15.19 35.02 -26.27
CA TYR A 19 -16.37 35.10 -25.43
C TYR A 19 -15.96 35.45 -23.98
N PRO A 20 -16.70 36.35 -23.30
CA PRO A 20 -16.36 36.77 -21.94
C PRO A 20 -16.76 35.73 -20.88
N THR A 21 -17.77 34.91 -21.17
CA THR A 21 -18.29 33.85 -20.28
C THR A 21 -18.44 32.55 -21.05
N ILE A 22 -18.56 31.44 -20.33
CA ILE A 22 -18.81 30.13 -20.95
C ILE A 22 -20.26 30.07 -21.42
N GLY A 23 -21.20 30.65 -20.66
CA GLY A 23 -22.61 30.75 -21.05
C GLY A 23 -22.83 31.42 -22.41
N ASP A 24 -22.14 32.52 -22.69
CA ASP A 24 -22.23 33.22 -23.98
C ASP A 24 -21.72 32.36 -25.14
N ALA A 25 -20.64 31.60 -24.90
CA ALA A 25 -20.10 30.67 -25.88
C ALA A 25 -21.05 29.48 -26.11
N LEU A 26 -21.66 28.93 -25.06
CA LEU A 26 -22.64 27.85 -25.15
C LEU A 26 -23.87 28.25 -25.97
N GLY A 27 -24.38 29.47 -25.79
CA GLY A 27 -25.48 30.01 -26.57
C GLY A 27 -25.14 30.22 -28.06
N SER A 28 -23.86 30.42 -28.38
CA SER A 28 -23.39 30.65 -29.76
C SER A 28 -22.81 29.41 -30.44
N ALA A 29 -22.51 28.35 -29.68
CA ALA A 29 -21.88 27.15 -30.22
C ALA A 29 -22.84 26.42 -31.17
N PRO A 30 -22.39 25.98 -32.36
CA PRO A 30 -23.16 25.02 -33.14
C PRO A 30 -23.11 23.65 -32.46
N ASP A 31 -24.02 22.76 -32.84
CA ASP A 31 -23.86 21.34 -32.48
C ASP A 31 -22.55 20.80 -33.09
N ASP A 32 -21.93 19.87 -32.38
CA ASP A 32 -20.56 19.37 -32.60
C ASP A 32 -19.47 20.46 -32.48
N GLY A 33 -19.81 21.60 -31.86
CA GLY A 33 -18.91 22.70 -31.57
C GLY A 33 -17.93 22.40 -30.44
N VAL A 34 -16.77 23.07 -30.48
CA VAL A 34 -15.74 22.98 -29.44
C VAL A 34 -15.62 24.32 -28.74
N ILE A 35 -15.74 24.33 -27.42
CA ILE A 35 -15.50 25.49 -26.57
C ILE A 35 -14.16 25.30 -25.88
N ALA A 36 -13.18 26.11 -26.24
CA ALA A 36 -11.87 26.16 -25.59
C ALA A 36 -11.89 27.27 -24.53
N VAL A 37 -11.61 26.93 -23.28
CA VAL A 37 -11.69 27.86 -22.15
C VAL A 37 -10.30 28.21 -21.65
N ALA A 38 -9.95 29.50 -21.65
CA ALA A 38 -8.69 29.97 -21.09
C ALA A 38 -8.66 29.82 -19.56
N ALA A 39 -7.45 29.70 -19.01
CA ALA A 39 -7.25 29.56 -17.57
C ALA A 39 -7.95 30.67 -16.77
N GLY A 40 -8.56 30.29 -15.65
CA GLY A 40 -9.33 31.20 -14.80
C GLY A 40 -10.43 30.48 -14.04
N THR A 41 -11.07 31.23 -13.14
CA THR A 41 -12.23 30.77 -12.36
C THR A 41 -13.50 31.40 -12.92
N TYR A 42 -14.47 30.56 -13.24
CA TYR A 42 -15.75 30.92 -13.86
C TYR A 42 -16.87 30.53 -12.91
N ALA A 43 -17.48 31.54 -12.27
CA ALA A 43 -18.59 31.35 -11.35
C ALA A 43 -19.91 31.23 -12.14
N GLU A 44 -20.11 30.09 -12.79
CA GLU A 44 -21.22 29.84 -13.71
C GLU A 44 -21.73 28.41 -13.55
N THR A 45 -23.05 28.23 -13.70
CA THR A 45 -23.71 26.93 -13.77
C THR A 45 -24.53 26.84 -15.07
N PHE A 46 -24.69 25.63 -15.61
CA PHE A 46 -25.28 25.45 -16.93
C PHE A 46 -26.25 24.28 -16.98
N GLU A 47 -27.32 24.48 -17.75
CA GLU A 47 -28.26 23.44 -18.15
C GLU A 47 -28.22 23.29 -19.68
N LEU A 48 -27.97 22.07 -20.16
CA LEU A 48 -27.84 21.76 -21.58
C LEU A 48 -28.81 20.65 -21.95
N ALA A 49 -29.75 20.93 -22.86
CA ALA A 49 -30.74 19.97 -23.33
C ALA A 49 -30.58 19.71 -24.83
N ASP A 50 -30.43 18.43 -25.22
CA ASP A 50 -30.35 17.94 -26.62
C ASP A 50 -29.20 18.54 -27.45
N ARG A 51 -28.08 18.86 -26.82
CA ARG A 51 -26.92 19.51 -27.46
C ARG A 51 -25.76 18.55 -27.63
N ARG A 52 -24.98 18.71 -28.71
CA ARG A 52 -23.73 17.98 -28.92
C ARG A 52 -22.54 18.92 -28.83
N LEU A 53 -21.75 18.86 -27.77
CA LEU A 53 -20.69 19.86 -27.51
C LEU A 53 -19.45 19.24 -26.88
N THR A 54 -18.31 19.88 -27.13
CA THR A 54 -17.05 19.62 -26.41
C THR A 54 -16.61 20.88 -25.68
N ILE A 55 -16.32 20.79 -24.38
CA ILE A 55 -15.73 21.86 -23.59
C ILE A 55 -14.36 21.38 -23.10
N ARG A 56 -13.32 22.16 -23.36
CA ARG A 56 -11.95 21.80 -22.97
C ARG A 56 -11.17 22.99 -22.44
N ALA A 57 -10.27 22.72 -21.50
CA ALA A 57 -9.27 23.71 -21.13
C ALA A 57 -8.34 24.03 -22.31
N HIS A 58 -8.01 25.32 -22.45
CA HIS A 58 -7.00 25.81 -23.37
C HIS A 58 -5.60 25.64 -22.77
N GLU A 59 -4.56 25.54 -23.59
CA GLU A 59 -3.19 25.26 -23.13
C GLU A 59 -2.69 26.33 -22.14
N GLY A 60 -2.04 25.88 -21.06
CA GLY A 60 -1.22 26.76 -20.20
C GLY A 60 -1.80 27.18 -18.84
N GLY A 61 -2.93 26.62 -18.38
CA GLY A 61 -3.39 26.84 -17.00
C GLY A 61 -4.69 26.12 -16.61
N GLU A 62 -5.04 26.18 -15.33
CA GLU A 62 -6.23 25.54 -14.76
C GLU A 62 -7.51 26.33 -15.09
N VAL A 63 -8.56 25.61 -15.50
CA VAL A 63 -9.91 26.15 -15.70
C VAL A 63 -10.79 25.62 -14.58
N VAL A 64 -11.30 26.52 -13.73
CA VAL A 64 -12.17 26.18 -12.61
C VAL A 64 -13.58 26.67 -12.89
N LEU A 65 -14.55 25.75 -12.97
CA LEU A 65 -15.98 26.04 -12.93
C LEU A 65 -16.44 25.99 -11.48
N ASP A 66 -16.84 27.14 -10.94
CA ASP A 66 -17.19 27.30 -9.53
C ASP A 66 -18.69 27.53 -9.33
N GLY A 67 -19.40 26.46 -8.99
CA GLY A 67 -20.80 26.46 -8.62
C GLY A 67 -21.05 26.45 -7.11
N THR A 68 -20.04 26.71 -6.28
CA THR A 68 -20.19 26.66 -4.81
C THR A 68 -21.13 27.73 -4.25
N GLY A 69 -21.42 28.78 -5.03
CA GLY A 69 -22.34 29.86 -4.67
C GLY A 69 -23.84 29.53 -4.82
N GLY A 70 -24.21 28.32 -5.24
CA GLY A 70 -25.62 27.93 -5.43
C GLY A 70 -25.93 26.46 -5.16
N ASP A 71 -27.21 26.12 -5.18
CA ASP A 71 -27.73 24.78 -4.87
C ASP A 71 -27.99 23.92 -6.13
N TRP A 72 -27.45 24.35 -7.27
CA TRP A 72 -27.64 23.71 -8.57
C TRP A 72 -26.36 23.01 -9.02
N PRO A 73 -26.46 21.97 -9.85
CA PRO A 73 -25.28 21.38 -10.45
C PRO A 73 -24.48 22.40 -11.27
N VAL A 74 -23.14 22.26 -11.30
CA VAL A 74 -22.31 23.09 -12.21
C VAL A 74 -22.68 22.82 -13.66
N LEU A 75 -22.87 21.55 -14.00
CA LEU A 75 -23.37 21.12 -15.31
C LEU A 75 -24.51 20.13 -15.13
N ALA A 76 -25.72 20.52 -15.52
CA ALA A 76 -26.86 19.65 -15.72
C ALA A 76 -27.07 19.43 -17.22
N VAL A 77 -27.10 18.18 -17.67
CA VAL A 77 -27.15 17.85 -19.10
C VAL A 77 -28.19 16.78 -19.33
N SER A 78 -29.09 17.01 -20.27
CA SER A 78 -30.12 16.07 -20.70
C SER A 78 -30.07 15.87 -22.21
N GLY A 79 -30.05 14.62 -22.69
CA GLY A 79 -30.00 14.33 -24.11
C GLY A 79 -28.70 14.77 -24.82
N GLY A 80 -28.56 14.42 -26.09
CA GLY A 80 -27.39 14.79 -26.90
C GLY A 80 -26.06 14.13 -26.45
N SER A 81 -24.95 14.87 -26.52
CA SER A 81 -23.62 14.40 -26.14
C SER A 81 -22.74 15.51 -25.58
N LEU A 82 -22.04 15.26 -24.47
CA LEU A 82 -21.12 16.22 -23.87
C LEU A 82 -19.75 15.59 -23.64
N THR A 83 -18.70 16.26 -24.12
CA THR A 83 -17.32 15.93 -23.78
C THR A 83 -16.69 17.05 -22.96
N LEU A 84 -16.19 16.74 -21.76
CA LEU A 84 -15.39 17.63 -20.93
C LEU A 84 -13.95 17.12 -20.86
N HIS A 85 -12.98 18.00 -21.09
CA HIS A 85 -11.56 17.63 -21.01
C HIS A 85 -10.73 18.66 -20.23
N GLY A 86 -10.07 18.21 -19.17
CA GLY A 86 -9.09 19.03 -18.44
C GLY A 86 -9.69 20.15 -17.59
N LEU A 87 -10.90 19.98 -17.06
CA LEU A 87 -11.61 21.01 -16.29
C LEU A 87 -11.65 20.65 -14.80
N THR A 88 -11.56 21.66 -13.93
CA THR A 88 -11.84 21.53 -12.50
C THR A 88 -13.26 22.04 -12.22
N LEU A 89 -14.12 21.23 -11.61
CA LEU A 89 -15.49 21.59 -11.26
C LEU A 89 -15.67 21.51 -9.74
N ARG A 90 -16.14 22.60 -9.14
CA ARG A 90 -16.43 22.69 -7.71
C ARG A 90 -17.88 23.08 -7.51
N SER A 91 -18.61 22.29 -6.75
CA SER A 91 -20.05 22.48 -6.54
C SER A 91 -20.44 22.30 -5.08
N THR A 92 -21.56 22.91 -4.69
CA THR A 92 -22.25 22.56 -3.44
C THR A 92 -23.19 21.38 -3.66
N ALA A 93 -23.97 21.39 -4.74
CA ALA A 93 -24.78 20.25 -5.18
C ALA A 93 -23.91 19.27 -5.98
N ALA A 94 -24.37 18.81 -7.14
CA ALA A 94 -23.57 17.93 -8.01
C ALA A 94 -22.56 18.72 -8.86
N ALA A 95 -21.38 18.16 -9.17
CA ALA A 95 -20.48 18.82 -10.13
C ALA A 95 -20.95 18.57 -11.57
N VAL A 96 -21.29 17.33 -11.91
CA VAL A 96 -21.92 16.97 -13.19
C VAL A 96 -23.14 16.10 -12.94
N GLN A 97 -24.27 16.48 -13.51
CA GLN A 97 -25.49 15.68 -13.57
C GLN A 97 -25.84 15.43 -15.04
N ALA A 98 -25.85 14.16 -15.44
CA ALA A 98 -26.06 13.71 -16.80
C ALA A 98 -27.27 12.77 -16.87
N GLU A 99 -28.25 13.10 -17.72
CA GLU A 99 -29.49 12.34 -17.90
C GLU A 99 -29.70 12.03 -19.39
N ASP A 100 -29.86 10.76 -19.76
CA ASP A 100 -30.10 10.33 -21.15
C ASP A 100 -29.10 10.88 -22.19
N VAL A 101 -27.84 11.12 -21.78
CA VAL A 101 -26.79 11.78 -22.59
C VAL A 101 -25.61 10.86 -22.88
N GLU A 102 -24.93 11.05 -24.00
CA GLU A 102 -23.60 10.47 -24.21
C GLU A 102 -22.52 11.35 -23.55
N LEU A 103 -22.07 10.95 -22.36
CA LEU A 103 -21.12 11.74 -21.55
C LEU A 103 -19.68 11.23 -21.70
N THR A 104 -18.73 12.13 -21.89
CA THR A 104 -17.29 11.84 -21.76
C THR A 104 -16.64 12.87 -20.84
N LEU A 105 -16.06 12.41 -19.74
CA LEU A 105 -15.22 13.19 -18.84
C LEU A 105 -13.80 12.64 -18.95
N GLU A 106 -12.84 13.47 -19.33
CA GLU A 106 -11.43 13.07 -19.41
C GLU A 106 -10.53 14.07 -18.69
N ARG A 107 -9.68 13.58 -17.77
CA ARG A 107 -8.73 14.43 -17.03
C ARG A 107 -9.38 15.60 -16.29
N CYS A 108 -10.59 15.39 -15.77
CA CYS A 108 -11.29 16.40 -14.98
C CYS A 108 -11.08 16.18 -13.47
N THR A 109 -11.07 17.27 -12.71
CA THR A 109 -11.08 17.25 -11.24
C THR A 109 -12.45 17.71 -10.75
N LEU A 110 -13.11 16.93 -9.89
CA LEU A 110 -14.50 17.15 -9.50
C LEU A 110 -14.65 17.15 -7.97
N ALA A 111 -15.39 18.11 -7.42
CA ALA A 111 -15.70 18.21 -6.00
C ALA A 111 -17.14 18.71 -5.78
N ALA A 112 -17.83 18.18 -4.76
CA ALA A 112 -19.27 18.40 -4.53
C ALA A 112 -19.64 18.32 -3.03
N SER A 113 -19.73 19.44 -2.32
CA SER A 113 -19.77 19.41 -0.84
C SER A 113 -21.03 18.79 -0.19
N GLN A 114 -22.17 18.76 -0.88
CA GLN A 114 -23.47 18.26 -0.39
C GLN A 114 -24.19 17.40 -1.45
N GLY A 115 -23.44 16.79 -2.37
CA GLY A 115 -24.02 15.98 -3.43
C GLY A 115 -23.01 15.07 -4.10
N PRO A 116 -23.43 14.35 -5.17
CA PRO A 116 -22.54 13.51 -5.94
C PRO A 116 -21.60 14.35 -6.81
N ALA A 117 -20.30 14.03 -6.85
CA ALA A 117 -19.41 14.73 -7.78
C ALA A 117 -19.82 14.49 -9.23
N VAL A 118 -20.18 13.25 -9.58
CA VAL A 118 -20.74 12.89 -10.88
C VAL A 118 -21.99 12.04 -10.69
N ALA A 119 -23.11 12.43 -11.28
CA ALA A 119 -24.33 11.65 -11.35
C ALA A 119 -24.69 11.36 -12.81
N VAL A 120 -24.85 10.07 -13.14
CA VAL A 120 -25.18 9.58 -14.49
C VAL A 120 -26.45 8.75 -14.42
N ARG A 121 -27.50 9.15 -15.16
CA ARG A 121 -28.83 8.53 -15.16
C ARG A 121 -29.30 8.27 -16.58
N GLY A 122 -29.81 7.06 -16.87
CA GLY A 122 -30.38 6.73 -18.19
C GLY A 122 -29.41 6.77 -19.38
N CYS A 123 -28.11 6.95 -19.13
CA CYS A 123 -27.13 7.16 -20.19
C CYS A 123 -26.74 5.83 -20.84
N ARG A 124 -26.96 5.71 -22.16
CA ARG A 124 -26.58 4.50 -22.94
C ARG A 124 -25.07 4.30 -23.07
N ARG A 125 -24.32 5.39 -22.98
CA ARG A 125 -22.86 5.39 -23.03
C ARG A 125 -22.34 6.57 -22.22
N PHE A 126 -21.54 6.28 -21.22
CA PHE A 126 -20.71 7.30 -20.57
C PHE A 126 -19.26 6.84 -20.44
N THR A 127 -18.34 7.78 -20.31
CA THR A 127 -16.93 7.53 -20.03
C THR A 127 -16.44 8.53 -19.01
N VAL A 128 -15.88 8.06 -17.90
CA VAL A 128 -15.15 8.87 -16.92
C VAL A 128 -13.73 8.32 -16.84
N ALA A 129 -12.78 8.99 -17.47
CA ALA A 129 -11.43 8.48 -17.66
C ALA A 129 -10.37 9.43 -17.11
N ARG A 130 -9.44 8.91 -16.30
CA ARG A 130 -8.32 9.68 -15.73
C ARG A 130 -8.78 10.90 -14.95
N CYS A 131 -9.95 10.82 -14.33
CA CYS A 131 -10.51 11.90 -13.54
C CYS A 131 -10.09 11.75 -12.06
N VAL A 132 -10.21 12.85 -11.32
CA VAL A 132 -10.02 12.87 -9.87
C VAL A 132 -11.28 13.42 -9.24
N VAL A 133 -11.91 12.65 -8.37
CA VAL A 133 -12.97 13.12 -7.48
C VAL A 133 -12.35 13.30 -6.10
N ASP A 134 -12.35 14.52 -5.59
CA ASP A 134 -11.73 14.85 -4.30
C ASP A 134 -12.64 15.77 -3.49
N GLY A 135 -13.27 15.22 -2.46
CA GLY A 135 -14.22 15.97 -1.62
C GLY A 135 -15.65 15.94 -2.17
N ALA A 136 -16.44 14.96 -1.77
CA ALA A 136 -17.86 14.92 -2.10
C ALA A 136 -18.75 14.26 -1.04
N GLU A 137 -20.08 14.44 -1.10
CA GLU A 137 -20.99 13.58 -0.31
C GLU A 137 -21.00 12.15 -0.87
N GLN A 138 -21.11 12.03 -2.19
CA GLN A 138 -20.95 10.78 -2.93
C GLN A 138 -19.96 11.01 -4.07
N GLY A 139 -19.10 10.03 -4.39
CA GLY A 139 -18.11 10.24 -5.44
C GLY A 139 -18.74 10.20 -6.84
N VAL A 140 -19.04 9.00 -7.32
CA VAL A 140 -19.68 8.78 -8.64
C VAL A 140 -20.93 7.93 -8.47
N VAL A 141 -22.06 8.42 -8.98
CA VAL A 141 -23.35 7.74 -8.95
C VAL A 141 -23.77 7.38 -10.37
N VAL A 142 -24.07 6.10 -10.59
CA VAL A 142 -24.48 5.55 -11.89
C VAL A 142 -25.79 4.79 -11.72
N GLU A 143 -26.84 5.24 -12.40
CA GLU A 143 -28.18 4.66 -12.31
C GLU A 143 -28.75 4.41 -13.72
N SER A 144 -29.33 3.23 -13.95
CA SER A 144 -29.94 2.88 -15.24
C SER A 144 -29.05 3.16 -16.47
N SER A 145 -27.73 3.02 -16.33
CA SER A 145 -26.75 3.48 -17.31
C SER A 145 -25.66 2.44 -17.58
N SER A 146 -25.15 2.47 -18.80
CA SER A 146 -24.04 1.62 -19.28
C SER A 146 -22.87 2.51 -19.71
N GLY A 147 -21.64 2.13 -19.36
CA GLY A 147 -20.48 2.96 -19.66
C GLY A 147 -19.21 2.49 -18.96
N ARG A 148 -18.22 3.37 -18.88
CA ARG A 148 -16.90 3.05 -18.35
C ARG A 148 -16.40 4.09 -17.36
N ILE A 149 -15.75 3.62 -16.30
CA ILE A 149 -14.95 4.44 -15.39
C ILE A 149 -13.54 3.84 -15.40
N GLU A 150 -12.56 4.58 -15.93
CA GLU A 150 -11.20 4.08 -16.15
C GLU A 150 -10.16 4.98 -15.50
N GLU A 151 -9.16 4.39 -14.84
CA GLU A 151 -7.99 5.12 -14.30
C GLU A 151 -8.37 6.34 -13.45
N THR A 152 -9.51 6.27 -12.75
CA THR A 152 -10.10 7.40 -12.02
C THR A 152 -9.92 7.20 -10.53
N THR A 153 -9.52 8.27 -9.83
CA THR A 153 -9.37 8.28 -8.37
C THR A 153 -10.58 8.93 -7.73
N VAL A 154 -11.15 8.28 -6.71
CA VAL A 154 -12.22 8.83 -5.86
C VAL A 154 -11.73 8.85 -4.43
N SER A 155 -11.61 10.03 -3.84
CA SER A 155 -11.08 10.23 -2.48
C SER A 155 -11.84 11.26 -1.67
N ASN A 156 -11.71 11.17 -0.34
CA ASN A 156 -12.23 12.14 0.63
C ASN A 156 -13.75 12.34 0.49
N VAL A 157 -14.49 11.24 0.37
CA VAL A 157 -15.95 11.25 0.21
C VAL A 157 -16.59 10.99 1.58
N ALA A 158 -17.57 11.81 1.97
CA ALA A 158 -18.25 11.66 3.26
C ALA A 158 -19.16 10.42 3.32
N GLY A 159 -19.77 10.06 2.20
CA GLY A 159 -20.63 8.89 2.01
C GLY A 159 -19.94 7.77 1.24
N ASP A 160 -20.65 7.24 0.23
CA ASP A 160 -20.19 6.13 -0.61
C ASP A 160 -19.32 6.63 -1.77
N GLY A 161 -18.20 5.97 -2.03
CA GLY A 161 -17.26 6.35 -3.09
C GLY A 161 -17.87 6.24 -4.49
N VAL A 162 -18.27 5.02 -4.88
CA VAL A 162 -18.97 4.78 -6.15
C VAL A 162 -20.28 4.03 -5.88
N VAL A 163 -21.38 4.56 -6.39
CA VAL A 163 -22.73 4.01 -6.23
C VAL A 163 -23.26 3.58 -7.59
N ILE A 164 -23.66 2.32 -7.70
CA ILE A 164 -24.14 1.71 -8.95
C ILE A 164 -25.52 1.09 -8.68
N GLY A 165 -26.55 1.68 -9.26
CA GLY A 165 -27.94 1.40 -8.92
C GLY A 165 -28.84 1.18 -10.14
N LEU A 166 -30.11 0.86 -9.86
CA LEU A 166 -31.21 0.86 -10.85
C LEU A 166 -30.90 0.11 -12.15
N GLY A 167 -30.33 -1.10 -12.04
CA GLY A 167 -30.03 -1.94 -13.20
C GLY A 167 -28.85 -1.49 -14.06
N ALA A 168 -28.04 -0.53 -13.59
CA ALA A 168 -26.82 -0.10 -14.27
C ALA A 168 -25.77 -1.22 -14.39
N ASP A 169 -25.00 -1.22 -15.46
CA ASP A 169 -23.98 -2.23 -15.78
C ASP A 169 -22.64 -1.62 -16.29
N PRO A 170 -22.06 -0.62 -15.59
CA PRO A 170 -20.81 -0.02 -16.03
C PRO A 170 -19.58 -0.93 -15.81
N GLU A 171 -18.53 -0.67 -16.60
CA GLU A 171 -17.21 -1.27 -16.43
C GLU A 171 -16.29 -0.30 -15.66
N LEU A 172 -15.83 -0.69 -14.48
CA LEU A 172 -14.84 0.04 -13.67
C LEU A 172 -13.49 -0.64 -13.85
N ARG A 173 -12.46 0.11 -14.26
CA ARG A 173 -11.13 -0.46 -14.51
C ARG A 173 -9.98 0.42 -14.03
N GLY A 174 -9.09 -0.16 -13.22
CA GLY A 174 -7.88 0.55 -12.77
C GLY A 174 -8.19 1.78 -11.90
N CYS A 175 -9.35 1.78 -11.23
CA CYS A 175 -9.77 2.88 -10.37
C CYS A 175 -9.19 2.73 -8.97
N VAL A 176 -8.94 3.85 -8.31
CA VAL A 176 -8.54 3.90 -6.89
C VAL A 176 -9.66 4.58 -6.12
N ILE A 177 -10.30 3.86 -5.20
CA ILE A 177 -11.40 4.37 -4.38
C ILE A 177 -10.94 4.33 -2.93
N THR A 178 -10.80 5.48 -2.30
CA THR A 178 -10.17 5.57 -0.98
C THR A 178 -10.78 6.64 -0.09
N ASP A 179 -10.55 6.55 1.22
CA ASP A 179 -10.90 7.60 2.19
C ASP A 179 -12.40 7.96 2.11
N CYS A 180 -13.24 6.93 2.09
CA CYS A 180 -14.70 7.03 2.01
C CYS A 180 -15.31 6.85 3.40
N GLY A 181 -16.20 7.75 3.83
CA GLY A 181 -16.83 7.69 5.15
C GLY A 181 -17.83 6.53 5.31
N GLN A 182 -18.33 5.97 4.20
CA GLN A 182 -19.19 4.78 4.18
C GLN A 182 -18.55 3.64 3.37
N ARG A 183 -19.21 3.16 2.30
CA ARG A 183 -18.72 2.05 1.48
C ARG A 183 -17.82 2.58 0.36
N GLY A 184 -16.83 1.79 -0.06
CA GLY A 184 -16.01 2.14 -1.23
C GLY A 184 -16.84 2.07 -2.51
N ILE A 185 -17.36 0.89 -2.82
CA ILE A 185 -18.27 0.65 -3.95
C ILE A 185 -19.57 0.05 -3.43
N TYR A 186 -20.69 0.65 -3.78
CA TYR A 186 -22.02 0.15 -3.45
C TYR A 186 -22.81 -0.21 -4.70
N VAL A 187 -23.13 -1.50 -4.84
CA VAL A 187 -23.89 -2.05 -5.96
C VAL A 187 -25.26 -2.49 -5.46
N TYR A 188 -26.34 -1.88 -5.96
CA TYR A 188 -27.70 -2.15 -5.48
C TYR A 188 -28.75 -2.07 -6.60
N GLN A 189 -29.98 -2.50 -6.30
CA GLN A 189 -31.14 -2.48 -7.22
C GLN A 189 -30.86 -3.10 -8.59
N TYR A 190 -30.58 -4.41 -8.61
CA TYR A 190 -30.43 -5.21 -9.84
C TYR A 190 -29.25 -4.83 -10.73
N ALA A 191 -28.31 -4.01 -10.25
CA ALA A 191 -27.13 -3.58 -11.00
C ALA A 191 -26.19 -4.76 -11.33
N ARG A 192 -25.46 -4.66 -12.45
CA ARG A 192 -24.58 -5.70 -12.98
C ARG A 192 -23.23 -5.15 -13.48
N PRO A 193 -22.49 -4.37 -12.67
CA PRO A 193 -21.23 -3.81 -13.11
C PRO A 193 -20.13 -4.88 -13.24
N VAL A 194 -19.14 -4.58 -14.06
CA VAL A 194 -17.85 -5.28 -14.08
C VAL A 194 -16.82 -4.39 -13.39
N ILE A 195 -16.15 -4.89 -12.36
CA ILE A 195 -15.15 -4.14 -11.59
C ILE A 195 -13.84 -4.90 -11.73
N GLU A 196 -12.87 -4.35 -12.47
CA GLU A 196 -11.60 -5.02 -12.79
C GLU A 196 -10.38 -4.19 -12.36
N LYS A 197 -9.43 -4.82 -11.64
CA LYS A 197 -8.14 -4.19 -11.29
C LYS A 197 -8.30 -2.86 -10.54
N CYS A 198 -9.35 -2.75 -9.72
CA CYS A 198 -9.57 -1.60 -8.87
C CYS A 198 -8.95 -1.82 -7.49
N ASP A 199 -8.48 -0.75 -6.87
CA ASP A 199 -7.97 -0.73 -5.50
C ASP A 199 -8.96 0.05 -4.61
N VAL A 200 -9.50 -0.60 -3.58
CA VAL A 200 -10.49 -0.02 -2.68
C VAL A 200 -9.92 -0.04 -1.27
N ALA A 201 -9.75 1.14 -0.66
CA ALA A 201 -9.10 1.23 0.64
C ALA A 201 -9.69 2.28 1.59
N ARG A 202 -9.35 2.18 2.89
CA ARG A 202 -9.66 3.22 3.90
C ARG A 202 -11.14 3.65 3.88
N THR A 203 -12.04 2.67 3.91
CA THR A 203 -13.49 2.91 3.94
C THR A 203 -14.04 2.79 5.36
N GLY A 204 -15.04 3.59 5.72
CA GLY A 204 -15.68 3.56 7.04
C GLY A 204 -16.55 2.31 7.27
N HIS A 205 -17.04 1.69 6.20
CA HIS A 205 -17.86 0.48 6.23
C HIS A 205 -17.29 -0.58 5.25
N GLU A 206 -18.12 -1.31 4.48
CA GLU A 206 -17.58 -2.31 3.55
C GLU A 206 -16.78 -1.71 2.39
N GLY A 207 -15.76 -2.43 1.93
CA GLY A 207 -15.04 -2.04 0.72
C GLY A 207 -15.94 -2.10 -0.50
N ILE A 208 -16.53 -3.27 -0.77
CA ILE A 208 -17.51 -3.48 -1.85
C ILE A 208 -18.77 -4.11 -1.25
N ALA A 209 -19.89 -3.40 -1.28
CA ALA A 209 -21.17 -3.90 -0.80
C ALA A 209 -22.14 -4.16 -1.95
N VAL A 210 -22.75 -5.35 -1.97
CA VAL A 210 -23.70 -5.79 -3.00
C VAL A 210 -25.04 -6.07 -2.35
N ALA A 211 -26.09 -5.38 -2.81
CA ALA A 211 -27.42 -5.45 -2.22
C ALA A 211 -28.54 -5.57 -3.28
N GLN A 212 -29.75 -5.89 -2.81
CA GLN A 212 -31.00 -5.79 -3.58
C GLN A 212 -30.94 -6.48 -4.95
N GLN A 213 -30.68 -7.79 -4.96
CA GLN A 213 -30.71 -8.67 -6.13
C GLN A 213 -29.72 -8.29 -7.25
N SER A 214 -28.64 -7.60 -6.89
CA SER A 214 -27.58 -7.21 -7.83
C SER A 214 -26.65 -8.37 -8.18
N ARG A 215 -25.97 -8.25 -9.33
CA ARG A 215 -25.09 -9.28 -9.92
C ARG A 215 -23.79 -8.72 -10.50
N PRO A 216 -22.88 -8.18 -9.67
CA PRO A 216 -21.60 -7.68 -10.14
C PRO A 216 -20.63 -8.81 -10.50
N GLU A 217 -19.66 -8.49 -11.35
CA GLU A 217 -18.46 -9.28 -11.58
C GLU A 217 -17.24 -8.49 -11.10
N VAL A 218 -16.63 -8.95 -10.01
CA VAL A 218 -15.45 -8.32 -9.39
C VAL A 218 -14.23 -9.17 -9.73
N ARG A 219 -13.23 -8.57 -10.39
CA ARG A 219 -12.06 -9.29 -10.94
C ARG A 219 -10.76 -8.61 -10.57
N ARG A 220 -9.79 -9.34 -10.02
CA ARG A 220 -8.42 -8.85 -9.78
C ARG A 220 -8.38 -7.55 -8.98
N CYS A 221 -9.35 -7.35 -8.10
CA CYS A 221 -9.45 -6.16 -7.25
C CYS A 221 -8.72 -6.40 -5.93
N ARG A 222 -8.17 -5.33 -5.37
CA ARG A 222 -7.62 -5.32 -4.02
C ARG A 222 -8.54 -4.49 -3.13
N VAL A 223 -8.93 -5.05 -1.99
CA VAL A 223 -9.75 -4.37 -0.98
C VAL A 223 -9.00 -4.42 0.34
N HIS A 224 -8.60 -3.27 0.89
CA HIS A 224 -7.76 -3.28 2.08
C HIS A 224 -7.96 -2.09 3.04
N ASP A 225 -7.63 -2.29 4.31
CA ASP A 225 -7.74 -1.25 5.35
C ASP A 225 -9.16 -0.68 5.47
N VAL A 226 -10.16 -1.56 5.53
CA VAL A 226 -11.59 -1.17 5.57
C VAL A 226 -12.17 -1.37 6.98
N GLY A 227 -13.06 -0.47 7.40
CA GLY A 227 -13.69 -0.49 8.72
C GLY A 227 -14.72 -1.61 8.90
N GLY A 228 -15.29 -2.12 7.80
CA GLY A 228 -16.25 -3.23 7.78
C GLY A 228 -15.70 -4.48 7.08
N VAL A 229 -16.61 -5.29 6.52
CA VAL A 229 -16.27 -6.45 5.69
C VAL A 229 -15.62 -5.97 4.38
N GLY A 230 -14.65 -6.71 3.84
CA GLY A 230 -14.05 -6.38 2.54
C GLY A 230 -15.07 -6.37 1.40
N ILE A 231 -15.66 -7.53 1.11
CA ILE A 231 -16.69 -7.67 0.08
C ILE A 231 -17.94 -8.33 0.68
N SER A 232 -19.11 -7.70 0.59
CA SER A 232 -20.36 -8.26 1.13
C SER A 232 -21.42 -8.47 0.04
N PHE A 233 -22.11 -9.61 0.10
CA PHE A 233 -23.28 -9.94 -0.72
C PHE A 233 -24.49 -10.15 0.18
N ALA A 234 -25.49 -9.25 0.09
CA ALA A 234 -26.74 -9.37 0.80
C ALA A 234 -27.65 -10.45 0.18
N ALA A 235 -28.65 -10.90 0.95
CA ALA A 235 -29.58 -11.96 0.55
C ALA A 235 -30.19 -11.72 -0.84
N GLY A 236 -30.23 -12.76 -1.67
CA GLY A 236 -30.76 -12.73 -3.03
C GLY A 236 -29.84 -12.12 -4.08
N CYS A 237 -28.64 -11.66 -3.71
CA CYS A 237 -27.62 -11.22 -4.67
C CYS A 237 -26.87 -12.44 -5.25
N ALA A 238 -26.37 -12.30 -6.47
CA ALA A 238 -25.49 -13.28 -7.11
C ALA A 238 -24.32 -12.53 -7.75
N GLY A 239 -23.44 -13.19 -8.48
CA GLY A 239 -22.31 -12.52 -9.14
C GLY A 239 -21.06 -13.38 -9.13
N ALA A 240 -19.93 -12.77 -9.48
CA ALA A 240 -18.64 -13.44 -9.47
C ALA A 240 -17.60 -12.58 -8.74
N ILE A 241 -16.78 -13.23 -7.92
CA ILE A 241 -15.56 -12.66 -7.35
C ILE A 241 -14.42 -13.51 -7.90
N VAL A 242 -13.52 -12.92 -8.68
CA VAL A 242 -12.48 -13.64 -9.42
C VAL A 242 -11.12 -13.02 -9.11
N GLU A 243 -10.17 -13.78 -8.60
CA GLU A 243 -8.80 -13.31 -8.35
C GLU A 243 -8.71 -12.05 -7.45
N CYS A 244 -9.66 -11.83 -6.55
CA CYS A 244 -9.67 -10.67 -5.65
C CYS A 244 -8.88 -10.92 -4.37
N GLN A 245 -8.23 -9.86 -3.86
CA GLN A 245 -7.48 -9.85 -2.60
C GLN A 245 -8.21 -8.99 -1.59
N VAL A 246 -8.46 -9.52 -0.39
CA VAL A 246 -9.05 -8.78 0.74
C VAL A 246 -8.09 -8.85 1.92
N GLU A 247 -7.65 -7.70 2.41
CA GLU A 247 -6.66 -7.56 3.48
C GLU A 247 -7.14 -6.55 4.53
N ASN A 248 -6.71 -6.67 5.79
CA ASN A 248 -7.00 -5.67 6.84
C ASN A 248 -8.47 -5.20 6.89
N SER A 249 -9.43 -6.12 6.77
CA SER A 249 -10.87 -5.88 6.90
C SER A 249 -11.42 -6.53 8.17
N ALA A 250 -12.62 -6.15 8.60
CA ALA A 250 -13.35 -6.94 9.59
C ALA A 250 -13.61 -8.36 9.04
N PRO A 251 -13.49 -9.41 9.88
CA PRO A 251 -13.79 -10.77 9.47
C PRO A 251 -15.31 -11.00 9.39
N PRO A 252 -15.81 -11.81 8.43
CA PRO A 252 -15.05 -12.43 7.34
C PRO A 252 -14.67 -11.41 6.24
N GLY A 253 -13.55 -11.63 5.54
CA GLY A 253 -13.13 -10.75 4.44
C GLY A 253 -14.12 -10.70 3.27
N ILE A 254 -14.79 -11.81 3.00
CA ILE A 254 -15.94 -11.89 2.10
C ILE A 254 -17.14 -12.41 2.89
N LEU A 255 -18.20 -11.61 3.01
CA LEU A 255 -19.45 -12.00 3.65
C LEU A 255 -20.49 -12.34 2.59
N VAL A 256 -21.01 -13.56 2.64
CA VAL A 256 -22.13 -14.01 1.81
C VAL A 256 -23.32 -14.26 2.72
N ALA A 257 -24.34 -13.43 2.65
CA ALA A 257 -25.56 -13.59 3.43
C ALA A 257 -26.38 -14.78 2.95
N ASP A 258 -27.21 -15.34 3.84
CA ASP A 258 -28.10 -16.46 3.50
C ASP A 258 -28.97 -16.15 2.28
N GLY A 259 -28.96 -17.06 1.30
CA GLY A 259 -29.70 -16.92 0.04
C GLY A 259 -28.98 -16.08 -1.02
N ALA A 260 -27.78 -15.56 -0.76
CA ALA A 260 -26.90 -15.05 -1.80
C ALA A 260 -26.13 -16.20 -2.48
N THR A 261 -25.86 -16.07 -3.78
CA THR A 261 -25.20 -17.12 -4.59
C THR A 261 -24.03 -16.59 -5.45
N PRO A 262 -23.08 -15.81 -4.90
CA PRO A 262 -21.90 -15.43 -5.65
C PRO A 262 -20.97 -16.64 -5.86
N THR A 263 -20.34 -16.72 -7.03
CA THR A 263 -19.24 -17.65 -7.28
C THR A 263 -17.93 -16.98 -6.92
N VAL A 264 -17.18 -17.56 -5.99
CA VAL A 264 -15.83 -17.11 -5.65
C VAL A 264 -14.83 -18.00 -6.35
N THR A 265 -14.08 -17.42 -7.30
CA THR A 265 -12.97 -18.04 -8.01
C THR A 265 -11.69 -17.37 -7.54
N GLU A 266 -11.04 -17.96 -6.56
CA GLU A 266 -9.71 -17.49 -6.13
C GLU A 266 -8.71 -17.66 -7.29
N PRO A 267 -7.60 -16.89 -7.33
CA PRO A 267 -6.52 -17.23 -8.24
C PRO A 267 -6.14 -18.69 -8.03
N ALA A 268 -5.72 -19.40 -9.08
CA ALA A 268 -5.16 -20.74 -8.94
C ALA A 268 -3.87 -20.69 -8.10
N ARG A 269 -4.04 -20.60 -6.79
CA ARG A 269 -3.08 -20.86 -5.73
C ARG A 269 -3.73 -21.97 -4.91
N ARG A 270 -2.96 -23.04 -4.66
CA ARG A 270 -3.40 -24.24 -3.93
C ARG A 270 -4.29 -23.85 -2.75
N ALA A 271 -5.46 -24.49 -2.65
CA ALA A 271 -6.48 -24.24 -1.64
C ALA A 271 -5.88 -23.97 -0.25
N THR A 272 -6.22 -22.82 0.33
CA THR A 272 -5.76 -22.39 1.65
C THR A 272 -6.95 -21.98 2.50
N SER A 273 -7.30 -22.83 3.48
CA SER A 273 -8.31 -22.56 4.50
C SER A 273 -7.79 -21.53 5.52
N SER A 274 -8.59 -20.49 5.73
CA SER A 274 -8.36 -19.35 6.62
C SER A 274 -8.11 -19.75 8.07
N GLY A 275 -6.91 -19.47 8.56
CA GLY A 275 -6.49 -19.61 9.95
C GLY A 275 -5.03 -20.03 10.08
N ASP A 276 -4.59 -20.95 9.22
CA ASP A 276 -3.22 -21.49 9.22
C ASP A 276 -2.33 -20.78 8.19
N THR A 277 -2.87 -20.29 7.07
CA THR A 277 -2.04 -19.99 5.90
C THR A 277 -1.28 -18.67 5.93
N GLY A 278 -1.72 -17.68 6.72
CA GLY A 278 -0.90 -16.47 6.96
C GLY A 278 0.30 -16.76 7.86
N LEU A 279 0.12 -17.66 8.84
CA LEU A 279 1.19 -18.13 9.70
C LEU A 279 2.14 -19.06 8.92
N ASP A 280 1.59 -20.03 8.18
CA ASP A 280 2.37 -20.96 7.36
C ASP A 280 3.13 -20.25 6.23
N ASP A 281 2.55 -19.21 5.61
CA ASP A 281 3.26 -18.41 4.60
C ASP A 281 4.40 -17.61 5.23
N LEU A 282 4.21 -17.02 6.42
CA LEU A 282 5.27 -16.32 7.14
C LEU A 282 6.36 -17.27 7.65
N LEU A 283 5.98 -18.47 8.08
CA LEU A 283 6.90 -19.54 8.44
C LEU A 283 7.65 -20.05 7.20
N ALA A 284 6.98 -20.20 6.07
CA ALA A 284 7.60 -20.56 4.80
C ALA A 284 8.56 -19.47 4.31
N ASP A 285 8.22 -18.18 4.47
CA ASP A 285 9.10 -17.05 4.17
C ASP A 285 10.35 -17.06 5.07
N LEU A 286 10.17 -17.34 6.37
CA LEU A 286 11.27 -17.53 7.32
C LEU A 286 12.14 -18.72 6.90
N ASP A 287 11.55 -19.87 6.59
CA ASP A 287 12.25 -21.09 6.18
C ASP A 287 12.97 -20.91 4.83
N ALA A 288 12.41 -20.08 3.96
CA ALA A 288 13.02 -19.72 2.69
C ALA A 288 14.22 -18.78 2.87
N MET A 289 14.39 -18.08 3.99
CA MET A 289 15.59 -17.27 4.23
C MET A 289 16.85 -18.15 4.15
N VAL A 290 17.91 -17.64 3.52
CA VAL A 290 19.15 -18.42 3.37
C VAL A 290 19.79 -18.59 4.75
N GLY A 291 20.21 -19.83 5.06
CA GLY A 291 20.88 -20.18 6.32
C GLY A 291 20.00 -20.06 7.56
N LEU A 292 20.61 -19.70 8.69
CA LEU A 292 19.96 -19.43 9.99
C LEU A 292 19.22 -20.62 10.64
N PRO A 293 19.78 -21.83 10.67
CA PRO A 293 19.08 -23.01 11.21
C PRO A 293 18.68 -22.85 12.68
N GLY A 294 19.56 -22.28 13.52
CA GLY A 294 19.26 -22.02 14.93
C GLY A 294 18.13 -21.02 15.12
N VAL A 295 18.15 -19.92 14.35
CA VAL A 295 17.09 -18.89 14.39
C VAL A 295 15.74 -19.47 13.98
N LYS A 296 15.70 -20.23 12.87
CA LYS A 296 14.48 -20.87 12.39
C LYS A 296 13.91 -21.81 13.46
N SER A 297 14.75 -22.69 14.00
CA SER A 297 14.34 -23.62 15.06
C SER A 297 13.76 -22.90 16.27
N GLU A 298 14.38 -21.78 16.68
CA GLU A 298 13.92 -21.04 17.87
C GLU A 298 12.60 -20.31 17.61
N VAL A 299 12.44 -19.70 16.44
CA VAL A 299 11.18 -19.04 16.07
C VAL A 299 10.06 -20.07 15.96
N HIS A 300 10.29 -21.22 15.32
CA HIS A 300 9.33 -22.33 15.28
C HIS A 300 8.94 -22.79 16.68
N ALA A 301 9.90 -22.97 17.59
CA ALA A 301 9.62 -23.35 18.97
C ALA A 301 8.76 -22.33 19.73
N VAL A 302 8.96 -21.03 19.49
CA VAL A 302 8.11 -19.97 20.07
C VAL A 302 6.70 -20.02 19.49
N VAL A 303 6.56 -20.23 18.19
CA VAL A 303 5.24 -20.38 17.54
C VAL A 303 4.48 -21.57 18.11
N ASP A 304 5.14 -22.74 18.21
CA ASP A 304 4.58 -23.96 18.80
C ASP A 304 4.09 -23.72 20.24
N GLU A 305 4.91 -23.04 21.06
CA GLU A 305 4.57 -22.72 22.44
C GLU A 305 3.32 -21.82 22.52
N ILE A 306 3.22 -20.80 21.67
CA ILE A 306 2.06 -19.89 21.61
C ILE A 306 0.80 -20.67 21.21
N GLN A 307 0.87 -21.50 20.17
CA GLN A 307 -0.28 -22.29 19.71
C GLN A 307 -0.77 -23.28 20.77
N VAL A 308 0.15 -23.98 21.44
CA VAL A 308 -0.20 -24.90 22.54
C VAL A 308 -0.84 -24.15 23.70
N ASN A 309 -0.32 -22.98 24.07
CA ASN A 309 -0.90 -22.16 25.11
C ASN A 309 -2.31 -21.67 24.74
N GLU A 310 -2.56 -21.32 23.48
CA GLU A 310 -3.92 -21.00 23.01
C GLU A 310 -4.88 -22.20 23.15
N TRP A 311 -4.46 -23.41 22.80
CA TRP A 311 -5.29 -24.61 23.03
C TRP A 311 -5.56 -24.87 24.51
N ARG A 312 -4.56 -24.67 25.37
CA ARG A 312 -4.72 -24.78 26.84
C ARG A 312 -5.73 -23.76 27.37
N LYS A 313 -5.65 -22.50 26.95
CA LYS A 313 -6.63 -21.46 27.31
C LYS A 313 -8.04 -21.84 26.89
N ARG A 314 -8.23 -22.33 25.65
CA ARG A 314 -9.53 -22.80 25.14
C ARG A 314 -10.09 -23.99 25.92
N ALA A 315 -9.22 -24.84 26.45
CA ALA A 315 -9.58 -25.96 27.32
C ALA A 315 -9.82 -25.54 28.78
N GLY A 316 -9.73 -24.25 29.12
CA GLY A 316 -9.89 -23.74 30.48
C GLY A 316 -8.73 -24.08 31.42
N LEU A 317 -7.58 -24.48 30.89
CA LEU A 317 -6.38 -24.78 31.66
C LEU A 317 -5.57 -23.50 31.91
N SER A 318 -4.90 -23.44 33.06
CA SER A 318 -3.95 -22.37 33.31
C SER A 318 -2.75 -22.48 32.35
N VAL A 319 -2.37 -21.32 31.82
CA VAL A 319 -1.15 -21.10 31.06
C VAL A 319 -0.23 -20.19 31.85
N GLY A 320 1.07 -20.50 31.83
CA GLY A 320 2.08 -19.60 32.36
C GLY A 320 2.20 -18.37 31.47
N THR A 321 2.79 -17.31 32.02
CA THR A 321 3.03 -16.09 31.26
C THR A 321 4.34 -16.22 30.48
N VAL A 322 4.30 -16.14 29.16
CA VAL A 322 5.50 -16.22 28.30
C VAL A 322 6.02 -14.79 28.06
N SER A 323 7.35 -14.61 27.99
CA SER A 323 7.96 -13.35 27.54
C SER A 323 8.23 -13.47 26.04
N HIS A 324 7.80 -12.48 25.28
CA HIS A 324 8.01 -12.41 23.83
C HIS A 324 9.25 -11.58 23.45
N HIS A 325 10.03 -11.15 24.44
CA HIS A 325 11.23 -10.34 24.26
C HIS A 325 12.44 -11.21 23.93
N LEU A 326 13.23 -10.81 22.93
CA LEU A 326 14.33 -11.61 22.40
C LEU A 326 15.64 -10.82 22.32
N ILE A 327 16.75 -11.55 22.38
CA ILE A 327 18.09 -11.00 22.15
C ILE A 327 18.64 -11.55 20.85
N PHE A 328 19.01 -10.68 19.91
CA PHE A 328 19.62 -11.06 18.64
C PHE A 328 21.12 -10.76 18.69
N ALA A 329 21.93 -11.80 18.86
CA ALA A 329 23.38 -11.70 19.02
C ALA A 329 24.09 -12.20 17.76
N GLY A 330 24.91 -11.37 17.11
CA GLY A 330 25.74 -11.83 15.99
C GLY A 330 26.34 -10.72 15.16
N ALA A 331 27.19 -11.11 14.19
CA ALA A 331 27.92 -10.18 13.33
C ALA A 331 26.98 -9.31 12.44
N PRO A 332 27.46 -8.19 11.87
CA PRO A 332 26.67 -7.37 10.97
C PRO A 332 26.32 -8.13 9.69
N GLY A 333 25.15 -7.84 9.12
CA GLY A 333 24.72 -8.45 7.86
C GLY A 333 24.28 -9.92 7.94
N THR A 334 24.03 -10.45 9.14
CA THR A 334 23.52 -11.83 9.35
C THR A 334 21.99 -11.93 9.30
N GLY A 335 21.26 -10.85 9.02
CA GLY A 335 19.80 -10.88 8.83
C GLY A 335 18.95 -10.55 10.07
N LYS A 336 19.55 -10.09 11.19
CA LYS A 336 18.84 -9.70 12.43
C LYS A 336 17.59 -8.84 12.20
N THR A 337 17.73 -7.71 11.52
CA THR A 337 16.62 -6.78 11.25
C THR A 337 15.54 -7.41 10.38
N THR A 338 15.92 -8.27 9.42
CA THR A 338 14.99 -8.96 8.53
C THR A 338 14.16 -9.98 9.32
N VAL A 339 14.80 -10.81 10.15
CA VAL A 339 14.11 -11.78 11.00
C VAL A 339 13.21 -11.07 12.01
N ALA A 340 13.65 -9.96 12.60
CA ALA A 340 12.87 -9.21 13.58
C ALA A 340 11.54 -8.68 13.00
N ARG A 341 11.56 -8.23 11.73
CA ARG A 341 10.34 -7.84 11.01
C ARG A 341 9.40 -9.02 10.81
N THR A 342 9.92 -10.17 10.35
CA THR A 342 9.11 -11.38 10.16
C THR A 342 8.53 -11.87 11.49
N TYR A 343 9.30 -11.86 12.57
CA TYR A 343 8.84 -12.24 13.90
C TYR A 343 7.66 -11.36 14.38
N GLY A 344 7.70 -10.05 14.14
CA GLY A 344 6.57 -9.16 14.44
C GLY A 344 5.29 -9.51 13.69
N GLN A 345 5.41 -9.91 12.41
CA GLN A 345 4.26 -10.35 11.61
C GLN A 345 3.74 -11.73 12.06
N LEU A 346 4.64 -12.63 12.48
CA LEU A 346 4.27 -13.92 13.06
C LEU A 346 3.45 -13.73 14.34
N LEU A 347 3.94 -12.90 15.27
CA LEU A 347 3.22 -12.60 16.52
C LEU A 347 1.87 -11.92 16.28
N LYS A 348 1.77 -11.05 15.27
CA LYS A 348 0.48 -10.48 14.84
C LYS A 348 -0.47 -11.55 14.34
N SER A 349 0.02 -12.44 13.47
CA SER A 349 -0.79 -13.52 12.88
C SER A 349 -1.27 -14.52 13.94
N LEU A 350 -0.46 -14.74 14.98
CA LEU A 350 -0.82 -15.53 16.16
C LEU A 350 -1.76 -14.81 17.14
N GLY A 351 -2.11 -13.55 16.88
CA GLY A 351 -2.96 -12.75 17.76
C GLY A 351 -2.30 -12.29 19.06
N VAL A 352 -0.97 -12.42 19.17
CA VAL A 352 -0.20 -11.89 20.31
C VAL A 352 -0.08 -10.37 20.21
N LEU A 353 0.20 -9.84 19.02
CA LEU A 353 0.32 -8.40 18.77
C LEU A 353 -0.86 -7.89 17.92
N THR A 354 -1.33 -6.68 18.22
CA THR A 354 -2.50 -6.10 17.54
C THR A 354 -2.21 -5.55 16.14
N LYS A 355 -0.99 -5.01 15.89
CA LYS A 355 -0.64 -4.30 14.65
C LYS A 355 0.52 -4.94 13.88
N GLY A 356 1.50 -5.54 14.57
CA GLY A 356 2.71 -6.13 13.97
C GLY A 356 3.69 -5.11 13.38
N GLN A 357 3.54 -3.82 13.71
CA GLN A 357 4.42 -2.75 13.25
C GLN A 357 5.86 -2.98 13.72
N PHE A 358 6.86 -2.58 12.93
CA PHE A 358 8.27 -2.71 13.27
C PHE A 358 8.91 -1.33 13.41
N ARG A 359 9.44 -1.01 14.59
CA ARG A 359 10.17 0.23 14.87
C ARG A 359 11.61 -0.06 15.24
N GLU A 360 12.54 0.50 14.48
CA GLU A 360 13.98 0.38 14.70
C GLU A 360 14.53 1.65 15.34
N VAL A 361 15.28 1.50 16.42
CA VAL A 361 15.85 2.59 17.21
C VAL A 361 17.27 2.27 17.67
N SER A 362 18.01 3.31 18.03
CA SER A 362 19.37 3.25 18.56
C SER A 362 19.50 4.00 19.89
N ARG A 363 20.68 3.98 20.51
CA ARG A 363 20.96 4.80 21.71
C ARG A 363 20.59 6.27 21.54
N ARG A 364 20.77 6.84 20.34
CA ARG A 364 20.49 8.27 20.08
C ARG A 364 19.00 8.60 20.16
N ASP A 365 18.15 7.61 19.93
CA ASP A 365 16.70 7.76 19.91
C ASP A 365 16.11 7.59 21.31
N LEU A 366 16.80 6.87 22.20
CA LEU A 366 16.34 6.60 23.55
C LEU A 366 16.91 7.59 24.58
N VAL A 367 18.18 7.97 24.42
CA VAL A 367 18.88 8.80 25.41
C VAL A 367 18.68 10.29 25.14
N GLY A 368 18.33 11.05 26.19
CA GLY A 368 18.17 12.50 26.16
C GLY A 368 19.50 13.25 26.25
N GLN A 369 19.50 14.53 25.88
CA GLN A 369 20.69 15.40 26.01
C GLN A 369 20.77 16.10 27.38
N TYR A 370 19.69 16.08 28.15
CA TYR A 370 19.55 16.77 29.43
C TYR A 370 18.99 15.83 30.50
N ILE A 371 19.31 16.10 31.76
CA ILE A 371 18.85 15.32 32.92
C ILE A 371 17.32 15.26 32.96
N GLY A 372 16.76 14.06 33.15
CA GLY A 372 15.31 13.82 33.24
C GLY A 372 14.58 13.71 31.89
N HIS A 373 15.25 13.98 30.76
CA HIS A 373 14.63 13.79 29.43
C HIS A 373 14.74 12.38 28.89
N THR A 374 15.63 11.53 29.44
CA THR A 374 15.86 10.19 28.91
C THR A 374 14.68 9.25 29.17
N ALA A 375 14.13 9.28 30.39
CA ALA A 375 12.95 8.48 30.72
C ALA A 375 11.75 8.85 29.82
N GLU A 376 11.44 10.14 29.67
CA GLU A 376 10.36 10.62 28.81
C GLU A 376 10.55 10.19 27.35
N LYS A 377 11.74 10.40 26.79
CA LYS A 377 12.05 10.05 25.41
C LYS A 377 11.96 8.54 25.16
N THR A 378 12.44 7.73 26.11
CA THR A 378 12.34 6.28 26.07
C THR A 378 10.88 5.82 26.11
N SER A 379 10.06 6.41 26.99
CA SER A 379 8.63 6.11 27.09
C SER A 379 7.88 6.45 25.81
N VAL A 380 8.10 7.62 25.21
CA VAL A 380 7.44 8.00 23.95
C VAL A 380 7.75 6.99 22.84
N VAL A 381 9.02 6.63 22.67
CA VAL A 381 9.44 5.66 21.66
C VAL A 381 8.81 4.28 21.90
N PHE A 382 8.70 3.87 23.18
CA PHE A 382 8.09 2.60 23.56
C PHE A 382 6.58 2.60 23.31
N GLU A 383 5.87 3.64 23.75
CA GLU A 383 4.42 3.80 23.56
C GLU A 383 4.03 3.83 22.08
N GLU A 384 4.82 4.51 21.25
CA GLU A 384 4.65 4.49 19.79
C GLU A 384 4.86 3.10 19.18
N SER A 385 5.51 2.18 19.89
CA SER A 385 5.76 0.80 19.47
C SER A 385 4.70 -0.20 19.94
N LEU A 386 3.74 0.21 20.78
CA LEU A 386 2.66 -0.65 21.26
C LEU A 386 1.86 -1.29 20.12
N GLY A 387 1.53 -2.57 20.29
CA GLY A 387 0.93 -3.42 19.28
C GLY A 387 1.92 -3.99 18.26
N GLY A 388 3.23 -3.78 18.44
CA GLY A 388 4.27 -4.14 17.47
C GLY A 388 5.59 -4.60 18.10
N VAL A 389 6.67 -4.43 17.34
CA VAL A 389 8.04 -4.78 17.70
C VAL A 389 8.87 -3.52 17.86
N LEU A 390 9.49 -3.36 19.03
CA LEU A 390 10.53 -2.36 19.29
C LEU A 390 11.91 -3.02 19.13
N PHE A 391 12.63 -2.69 18.07
CA PHE A 391 13.96 -3.21 17.79
C PHE A 391 15.03 -2.18 18.16
N ILE A 392 15.89 -2.52 19.12
CA ILE A 392 16.98 -1.65 19.59
C ILE A 392 18.30 -2.17 19.05
N ASP A 393 18.85 -1.48 18.06
CA ASP A 393 20.14 -1.84 17.46
C ASP A 393 21.32 -1.34 18.31
N GLU A 394 22.39 -2.14 18.34
CA GLU A 394 23.57 -1.97 19.20
C GLU A 394 23.21 -1.62 20.66
N ALA A 395 22.27 -2.37 21.25
CA ALA A 395 21.69 -2.07 22.56
C ALA A 395 22.73 -2.00 23.70
N TYR A 396 23.83 -2.75 23.60
CA TYR A 396 24.96 -2.68 24.53
C TYR A 396 25.58 -1.28 24.66
N THR A 397 25.36 -0.40 23.67
CA THR A 397 25.82 0.99 23.78
C THR A 397 25.09 1.73 24.90
N LEU A 398 23.91 1.29 25.34
CA LEU A 398 23.16 1.87 26.46
C LEU A 398 23.87 1.65 27.81
N SER A 399 24.47 0.48 28.03
CA SER A 399 25.15 0.13 29.29
C SER A 399 26.59 0.63 29.37
N ARG A 400 27.23 0.95 28.23
CA ARG A 400 28.60 1.47 28.23
C ARG A 400 28.69 2.84 28.91
N GLN A 401 29.58 2.95 29.89
CA GLN A 401 29.95 4.23 30.52
C GLN A 401 30.81 5.07 29.56
N ALA A 402 30.17 5.75 28.61
CA ALA A 402 30.84 6.73 27.76
C ALA A 402 30.92 8.08 28.48
N GLY A 403 31.95 8.28 29.32
CA GLY A 403 32.22 9.57 29.98
C GLY A 403 31.16 10.00 31.02
N SER A 404 31.04 11.31 31.28
CA SER A 404 30.13 11.89 32.30
C SER A 404 28.62 11.73 32.02
N GLY A 405 28.23 10.84 31.09
CA GLY A 405 26.85 10.56 30.68
C GLY A 405 26.45 9.10 30.86
N GLY A 406 27.14 8.33 31.71
CA GLY A 406 26.80 6.95 32.05
C GLY A 406 25.40 6.81 32.67
N ASP A 407 24.98 7.79 33.47
CA ASP A 407 23.70 7.76 34.20
C ASP A 407 22.48 7.79 33.27
N PHE A 408 22.57 8.48 32.13
CA PHE A 408 21.44 8.57 31.18
C PHE A 408 21.18 7.26 30.45
N GLY A 409 22.23 6.49 30.14
CA GLY A 409 22.07 5.18 29.50
C GLY A 409 21.38 4.18 30.42
N GLN A 410 21.75 4.20 31.70
CA GLN A 410 21.12 3.38 32.73
C GLN A 410 19.66 3.77 32.95
N GLU A 411 19.35 5.06 32.99
CA GLU A 411 17.98 5.58 33.10
C GLU A 411 17.08 5.06 31.95
N ALA A 412 17.59 4.97 30.73
CA ALA A 412 16.86 4.39 29.60
C ALA A 412 16.60 2.88 29.81
N ILE A 413 17.60 2.13 30.28
CA ILE A 413 17.47 0.70 30.57
C ILE A 413 16.41 0.46 31.65
N ASP A 414 16.47 1.20 32.75
CA ASP A 414 15.54 1.04 33.87
C ASP A 414 14.10 1.38 33.44
N THR A 415 13.94 2.41 32.62
CA THR A 415 12.64 2.78 32.03
C THR A 415 12.12 1.68 31.10
N LEU A 416 12.96 1.15 30.21
CA LEU A 416 12.59 0.03 29.32
C LEU A 416 12.16 -1.20 30.10
N VAL A 417 12.94 -1.62 31.12
CA VAL A 417 12.63 -2.81 31.94
C VAL A 417 11.28 -2.66 32.63
N LYS A 418 10.96 -1.47 33.13
CA LYS A 418 9.66 -1.18 33.73
C LYS A 418 8.53 -1.30 32.70
N LEU A 419 8.67 -0.64 31.55
CA LEU A 419 7.63 -0.65 30.50
C LEU A 419 7.42 -2.05 29.90
N MET A 420 8.50 -2.83 29.77
CA MET A 420 8.43 -4.23 29.35
C MET A 420 7.63 -5.10 30.32
N GLU A 421 7.68 -4.81 31.62
CA GLU A 421 6.85 -5.50 32.62
C GLU A 421 5.38 -5.08 32.49
N ASP A 422 5.14 -3.76 32.41
CA ASP A 422 3.80 -3.19 32.42
C ASP A 422 3.01 -3.53 31.14
N HIS A 423 3.70 -3.68 29.99
CA HIS A 423 3.10 -3.89 28.66
C HIS A 423 3.54 -5.20 27.97
N ARG A 424 3.84 -6.22 28.77
CA ARG A 424 4.41 -7.51 28.32
C ARG A 424 3.66 -8.22 27.17
N ASP A 425 2.34 -8.04 27.08
CA ASP A 425 1.47 -8.71 26.09
C ASP A 425 1.11 -7.77 24.91
N GLU A 426 1.58 -6.52 24.94
CA GLU A 426 1.24 -5.51 23.95
C GLU A 426 2.41 -5.18 23.02
N VAL A 427 3.65 -5.53 23.39
CA VAL A 427 4.84 -5.22 22.58
C VAL A 427 5.91 -6.31 22.71
N ALA A 428 6.59 -6.58 21.61
CA ALA A 428 7.79 -7.42 21.61
C ALA A 428 9.04 -6.55 21.48
N VAL A 429 9.85 -6.48 22.54
CA VAL A 429 11.15 -5.81 22.51
C VAL A 429 12.23 -6.78 22.04
N ILE A 430 12.99 -6.38 21.03
CA ILE A 430 14.14 -7.12 20.52
C ILE A 430 15.37 -6.24 20.66
N VAL A 431 16.37 -6.70 21.41
CA VAL A 431 17.67 -6.02 21.50
C VAL A 431 18.69 -6.75 20.62
N ALA A 432 19.45 -5.99 19.84
CA ALA A 432 20.43 -6.55 18.91
C ALA A 432 21.84 -6.01 19.15
N GLY A 433 22.84 -6.85 18.85
CA GLY A 433 24.24 -6.46 18.94
C GLY A 433 25.21 -7.60 18.67
N TYR A 434 26.49 -7.34 18.90
CA TYR A 434 27.55 -8.34 18.82
C TYR A 434 27.50 -9.30 20.01
N THR A 435 27.89 -10.56 19.80
CA THR A 435 27.67 -11.63 20.78
C THR A 435 28.37 -11.40 22.12
N ALA A 436 29.61 -10.90 22.13
CA ALA A 436 30.33 -10.66 23.38
C ALA A 436 29.72 -9.48 24.16
N GLU A 437 29.41 -8.41 23.45
CA GLU A 437 28.85 -7.17 23.98
C GLU A 437 27.43 -7.35 24.53
N MET A 438 26.62 -8.21 23.91
CA MET A 438 25.28 -8.53 24.43
C MET A 438 25.33 -9.32 25.73
N ARG A 439 26.38 -10.12 25.98
CA ARG A 439 26.57 -10.77 27.29
C ARG A 439 26.87 -9.73 28.37
N GLU A 440 27.78 -8.80 28.10
CA GLU A 440 28.08 -7.67 29.00
C GLU A 440 26.85 -6.79 29.25
N PHE A 441 26.00 -6.58 28.24
CA PHE A 441 24.76 -5.81 28.38
C PHE A 441 23.75 -6.46 29.34
N LEU A 442 23.61 -7.78 29.32
CA LEU A 442 22.71 -8.49 30.24
C LEU A 442 23.24 -8.49 31.67
N ASP A 443 24.56 -8.62 31.84
CA ASP A 443 25.20 -8.57 33.15
C ASP A 443 25.13 -7.17 33.80
N ALA A 444 24.93 -6.13 32.99
CA ALA A 444 24.83 -4.74 33.46
C ALA A 444 23.55 -4.45 34.28
N ASN A 445 22.46 -5.18 34.05
CA ASN A 445 21.22 -5.02 34.81
C ASN A 445 20.50 -6.37 35.00
N PRO A 446 20.40 -6.87 36.25
CA PRO A 446 19.70 -8.13 36.54
C PRO A 446 18.24 -8.17 36.05
N GLY A 447 17.58 -7.01 35.94
CA GLY A 447 16.25 -6.88 35.37
C GLY A 447 16.19 -7.35 33.91
N LEU A 448 17.19 -7.00 33.09
CA LEU A 448 17.25 -7.42 31.68
C LEU A 448 17.29 -8.94 31.55
N GLY A 449 18.14 -9.62 32.32
CA GLY A 449 18.27 -11.08 32.28
C GLY A 449 16.98 -11.83 32.64
N SER A 450 16.10 -11.21 33.43
CA SER A 450 14.79 -11.80 33.79
C SER A 450 13.70 -11.55 32.76
N ARG A 451 13.76 -10.46 31.98
CA ARG A 451 12.75 -10.10 30.96
C ARG A 451 13.08 -10.66 29.58
N PHE A 452 14.36 -10.76 29.25
CA PHE A 452 14.84 -11.41 28.04
C PHE A 452 15.09 -12.89 28.32
N SER A 453 14.09 -13.72 28.01
CA SER A 453 14.12 -15.16 28.32
C SER A 453 15.02 -15.97 27.37
N LYS A 454 15.32 -15.45 26.18
CA LYS A 454 16.00 -16.19 25.12
C LYS A 454 16.98 -15.32 24.32
N THR A 455 18.13 -15.90 24.02
CA THR A 455 19.15 -15.35 23.13
C THR A 455 19.24 -16.19 21.87
N ILE A 456 19.08 -15.53 20.73
CA ILE A 456 19.21 -16.12 19.40
C ILE A 456 20.55 -15.68 18.82
N GLU A 457 21.44 -16.65 18.60
CA GLU A 457 22.73 -16.43 17.97
C GLU A 457 22.60 -16.48 16.43
N PHE A 458 23.05 -15.42 15.78
CA PHE A 458 23.11 -15.27 14.33
C PHE A 458 24.53 -15.53 13.86
N GLU A 459 24.76 -16.75 13.37
CA GLU A 459 26.04 -17.20 12.83
C GLU A 459 26.39 -16.49 11.52
N ASN A 460 27.68 -16.49 11.18
CA ASN A 460 28.14 -16.04 9.86
C ASN A 460 27.65 -17.00 8.78
N TYR A 461 27.32 -16.45 7.62
CA TYR A 461 26.98 -17.26 6.45
C TYR A 461 28.22 -17.96 5.90
N SER A 462 28.06 -19.22 5.53
CA SER A 462 29.04 -19.95 4.75
C SER A 462 29.23 -19.33 3.35
N PRO A 463 30.36 -19.60 2.68
CA PRO A 463 30.58 -19.14 1.30
C PRO A 463 29.45 -19.54 0.34
N ASP A 464 28.89 -20.74 0.49
CA ASP A 464 27.76 -21.22 -0.33
C ASP A 464 26.47 -20.44 -0.06
N GLU A 465 26.18 -20.11 1.20
CA GLU A 465 25.02 -19.28 1.56
C GLU A 465 25.18 -17.85 1.04
N LEU A 466 26.39 -17.29 1.07
CA LEU A 466 26.65 -15.96 0.51
C LEU A 466 26.46 -15.94 -1.02
N VAL A 467 26.85 -17.01 -1.72
CA VAL A 467 26.56 -17.18 -3.16
C VAL A 467 25.04 -17.22 -3.40
N GLN A 468 24.27 -17.91 -2.55
CA GLN A 468 22.81 -17.91 -2.66
C GLN A 468 22.21 -16.52 -2.41
N ILE A 469 22.70 -15.81 -1.38
CA ILE A 469 22.26 -14.46 -1.02
C ILE A 469 22.52 -13.49 -2.17
N ILE A 470 23.74 -13.44 -2.72
CA ILE A 470 24.06 -12.54 -3.83
C ILE A 470 23.26 -12.90 -5.08
N THR A 471 23.04 -14.18 -5.36
CA THR A 471 22.21 -14.63 -6.49
C THR A 471 20.77 -14.12 -6.36
N ARG A 472 20.18 -14.16 -5.16
CA ARG A 472 18.85 -13.59 -4.90
C ARG A 472 18.83 -12.07 -5.08
N MET A 473 19.86 -11.37 -4.60
CA MET A 473 19.98 -9.90 -4.79
C MET A 473 20.09 -9.52 -6.27
N VAL A 474 20.88 -10.27 -7.05
CA VAL A 474 21.07 -10.08 -8.49
C VAL A 474 19.74 -10.28 -9.23
N ASN A 475 19.04 -11.39 -8.96
CA ASN A 475 17.74 -11.68 -9.59
C ASN A 475 16.67 -10.64 -9.24
N GLY A 476 16.65 -10.15 -8.00
CA GLY A 476 15.73 -9.08 -7.57
C GLY A 476 16.00 -7.72 -8.22
N GLY A 477 17.20 -7.52 -8.80
CA GLY A 477 17.56 -6.32 -9.55
C GLY A 477 17.38 -6.44 -11.07
N ASP A 478 16.64 -7.44 -11.55
CA ASP A 478 16.52 -7.82 -12.97
C ASP A 478 17.83 -8.24 -13.64
N TYR A 479 18.87 -8.59 -12.87
CA TYR A 479 20.13 -9.13 -13.40
C TYR A 479 20.16 -10.66 -13.34
N GLN A 480 21.09 -11.28 -14.05
CA GLN A 480 21.35 -12.72 -14.05
C GLN A 480 22.84 -12.99 -14.00
N LEU A 481 23.27 -13.91 -13.15
CA LEU A 481 24.65 -14.42 -13.13
C LEU A 481 24.83 -15.45 -14.25
N GLU A 482 25.93 -15.35 -14.98
CA GLU A 482 26.38 -16.38 -15.92
C GLU A 482 26.80 -17.67 -15.16
N GLU A 483 26.69 -18.84 -15.78
CA GLU A 483 26.94 -20.15 -15.12
C GLU A 483 28.33 -20.22 -14.46
N ASP A 484 29.36 -19.65 -15.10
CA ASP A 484 30.75 -19.69 -14.62
C ASP A 484 31.04 -18.73 -13.43
N THR A 485 30.04 -17.97 -12.99
CA THR A 485 30.23 -16.95 -11.95
C THR A 485 30.22 -17.53 -10.54
N ALA A 486 29.47 -18.62 -10.32
CA ALA A 486 29.28 -19.20 -8.99
C ALA A 486 30.59 -19.69 -8.33
N PRO A 487 31.52 -20.39 -9.03
CA PRO A 487 32.80 -20.78 -8.46
C PRO A 487 33.66 -19.58 -8.05
N VAL A 488 33.70 -18.52 -8.87
CA VAL A 488 34.46 -17.29 -8.59
C VAL A 488 33.96 -16.59 -7.34
N LEU A 489 32.63 -16.51 -7.19
CA LEU A 489 32.00 -15.92 -6.00
C LEU A 489 32.29 -16.75 -4.74
N ARG A 490 32.19 -18.07 -4.83
CA ARG A 490 32.52 -18.98 -3.72
C ARG A 490 33.97 -18.80 -3.25
N ASP A 491 34.92 -18.79 -4.17
CA ASP A 491 36.35 -18.62 -3.86
C ASP A 491 36.64 -17.24 -3.24
N TYR A 492 35.95 -16.19 -3.72
CA TYR A 492 36.04 -14.87 -3.11
C TYR A 492 35.51 -14.86 -1.67
N PHE A 493 34.30 -15.39 -1.45
CA PHE A 493 33.71 -15.44 -0.11
C PHE A 493 34.51 -16.31 0.86
N ALA A 494 35.08 -17.42 0.39
CA ALA A 494 35.98 -18.25 1.19
C ALA A 494 37.25 -17.50 1.64
N ARG A 495 37.80 -16.60 0.81
CA ARG A 495 38.97 -15.78 1.16
C ARG A 495 38.66 -14.71 2.20
N ILE A 496 37.46 -14.12 2.19
CA ILE A 496 37.11 -13.02 3.08
C ILE A 496 36.39 -13.46 4.36
N ALA A 497 35.95 -14.72 4.44
CA ALA A 497 35.21 -15.26 5.59
C ALA A 497 36.01 -15.21 6.91
N ASP A 498 37.34 -15.25 6.84
CA ASP A 498 38.25 -15.16 7.99
C ASP A 498 38.66 -13.72 8.34
N ASP A 499 38.22 -12.71 7.58
CA ASP A 499 38.53 -11.31 7.89
C ASP A 499 37.79 -10.85 9.15
N PRO A 500 38.47 -10.25 10.14
CA PRO A 500 37.82 -9.70 11.34
C PRO A 500 36.71 -8.67 11.03
N ASN A 501 36.76 -8.01 9.87
CA ASN A 501 35.76 -7.03 9.44
C ASN A 501 34.70 -7.61 8.49
N PHE A 502 34.61 -8.94 8.38
CA PHE A 502 33.65 -9.61 7.52
C PHE A 502 32.20 -9.26 7.93
N GLY A 503 31.44 -8.72 6.98
CA GLY A 503 30.11 -8.15 7.13
C GLY A 503 28.98 -8.97 6.49
N ASN A 504 29.20 -10.24 6.17
CA ASN A 504 28.16 -11.16 5.66
C ASN A 504 27.41 -10.60 4.44
N ALA A 505 26.07 -10.54 4.50
CA ALA A 505 25.25 -10.04 3.39
C ALA A 505 25.53 -8.57 3.02
N ARG A 506 26.15 -7.79 3.93
CA ARG A 506 26.61 -6.43 3.61
C ARG A 506 27.75 -6.44 2.61
N ASP A 507 28.70 -7.37 2.75
CA ASP A 507 29.78 -7.55 1.77
C ASP A 507 29.26 -8.14 0.47
N ALA A 508 28.31 -9.08 0.51
CA ALA A 508 27.64 -9.58 -0.69
C ALA A 508 26.96 -8.44 -1.47
N ARG A 509 26.26 -7.53 -0.77
CA ARG A 509 25.66 -6.33 -1.38
C ARG A 509 26.71 -5.38 -1.97
N ARG A 510 27.80 -5.12 -1.23
CA ARG A 510 28.91 -4.27 -1.71
C ARG A 510 29.56 -4.86 -2.96
N LEU A 511 29.76 -6.17 -2.99
CA LEU A 511 30.27 -6.88 -4.16
C LEU A 511 29.33 -6.70 -5.35
N PHE A 512 28.03 -6.94 -5.19
CA PHE A 512 27.04 -6.76 -6.25
C PHE A 512 27.04 -5.32 -6.82
N GLU A 513 27.10 -4.30 -5.96
CA GLU A 513 27.21 -2.90 -6.39
C GLU A 513 28.48 -2.65 -7.22
N GLY A 514 29.61 -3.24 -6.81
CA GLY A 514 30.87 -3.21 -7.56
C GLY A 514 30.77 -3.89 -8.92
N VAL A 515 30.20 -5.09 -8.99
CA VAL A 515 30.05 -5.88 -10.22
C VAL A 515 29.16 -5.16 -11.22
N ARG A 516 28.04 -4.58 -10.75
CA ARG A 516 27.15 -3.77 -11.59
C ARG A 516 27.89 -2.56 -12.20
N LYS A 517 28.77 -1.91 -11.43
CA LYS A 517 29.57 -0.79 -11.92
C LYS A 517 30.55 -1.23 -13.02
N VAL A 518 31.20 -2.38 -12.86
CA VAL A 518 32.09 -2.95 -13.89
C VAL A 518 31.30 -3.31 -15.14
N GLN A 519 30.14 -3.97 -15.00
CA GLN A 519 29.30 -4.32 -16.14
C GLN A 519 28.84 -3.07 -16.92
N SER A 520 28.48 -1.99 -16.23
CA SER A 520 28.13 -0.72 -16.87
C SER A 520 29.29 -0.16 -17.72
N GLN A 521 30.54 -0.28 -17.23
CA GLN A 521 31.73 0.13 -17.97
C GLN A 521 31.96 -0.78 -19.20
N ARG A 522 31.84 -2.11 -19.03
CA ARG A 522 31.93 -3.08 -20.14
C ARG A 522 30.90 -2.79 -21.23
N LEU A 523 29.63 -2.60 -20.87
CA LEU A 523 28.56 -2.32 -21.83
C LEU A 523 28.75 -0.99 -22.56
N ARG A 524 29.26 0.04 -21.88
CA ARG A 524 29.54 1.33 -22.52
C ARG A 524 30.63 1.23 -23.59
N LEU A 525 31.56 0.29 -23.44
CA LEU A 525 32.65 0.07 -24.40
C LEU A 525 32.22 -0.68 -25.67
N LEU A 526 31.00 -1.24 -25.72
CA LEU A 526 30.49 -1.95 -26.91
C LEU A 526 30.29 -1.03 -28.13
N GLY A 527 30.25 0.30 -27.94
CA GLY A 527 30.09 1.27 -29.03
C GLY A 527 28.71 1.23 -29.72
N ARG A 528 27.78 0.41 -29.21
CA ARG A 528 26.39 0.28 -29.66
C ARG A 528 25.46 0.19 -28.45
N MET A 529 24.16 0.33 -28.68
CA MET A 529 23.15 0.05 -27.66
C MET A 529 23.16 -1.46 -27.33
N PRO A 530 23.33 -1.87 -26.07
CA PRO A 530 23.21 -3.27 -25.67
C PRO A 530 21.76 -3.74 -25.74
N ASP A 531 21.56 -5.03 -26.03
CA ASP A 531 20.23 -5.64 -25.97
C ASP A 531 19.81 -5.98 -24.53
N THR A 532 18.56 -6.40 -24.36
CA THR A 532 18.01 -6.73 -23.03
C THR A 532 18.74 -7.88 -22.36
N ALA A 533 19.29 -8.84 -23.10
CA ALA A 533 20.06 -9.94 -22.50
C ALA A 533 21.40 -9.41 -21.96
N GLU A 534 22.13 -8.61 -22.77
CA GLU A 534 23.38 -7.99 -22.37
C GLU A 534 23.24 -7.05 -21.16
N LEU A 535 22.13 -6.31 -21.09
CA LEU A 535 21.81 -5.44 -19.96
C LEU A 535 21.61 -6.20 -18.65
N ARG A 536 21.14 -7.45 -18.74
CA ARG A 536 20.83 -8.30 -17.57
C ARG A 536 21.99 -9.19 -17.14
N THR A 537 22.85 -9.62 -18.06
CA THR A 537 23.91 -10.60 -17.75
C THR A 537 25.13 -9.99 -17.06
N LEU A 538 25.47 -10.54 -15.89
CA LEU A 538 26.73 -10.32 -15.17
C LEU A 538 27.65 -11.51 -15.41
N THR A 539 28.86 -11.24 -15.91
CA THR A 539 29.81 -12.27 -16.33
C THR A 539 30.85 -12.58 -15.25
N ALA A 540 31.53 -13.72 -15.34
CA ALA A 540 32.65 -14.05 -14.47
C ALA A 540 33.78 -13.01 -14.53
N ALA A 541 34.00 -12.40 -15.71
CA ALA A 541 34.97 -11.32 -15.88
C ALA A 541 34.60 -10.06 -15.08
N ASP A 542 33.31 -9.71 -15.03
CA ASP A 542 32.82 -8.58 -14.24
C ASP A 542 33.08 -8.80 -12.74
N VAL A 543 32.89 -10.04 -12.26
CA VAL A 543 33.17 -10.41 -10.87
C VAL A 543 34.66 -10.38 -10.56
N LEU A 544 35.49 -11.01 -11.41
CA LEU A 544 36.94 -11.03 -11.23
C LEU A 544 37.56 -9.63 -11.22
N ALA A 545 36.99 -8.67 -11.94
CA ALA A 545 37.48 -7.29 -11.93
C ALA A 545 37.28 -6.58 -10.58
N VAL A 546 36.34 -7.05 -9.75
CA VAL A 546 36.04 -6.51 -8.42
C VAL A 546 36.74 -7.29 -7.32
N THR A 547 36.94 -8.60 -7.51
CA THR A 547 37.43 -9.53 -6.48
C THR A 547 38.92 -9.85 -6.55
N ARG A 548 39.64 -9.24 -7.51
CA ARG A 548 41.09 -9.38 -7.69
C ARG A 548 41.90 -8.57 -6.69
#